data_AF-A0A9W3C9K8-F1
#
_entry.id   AF-A0A9W3C9K8-F1
#
_cell.length_a   1.000
_cell.length_b   1.000
_cell.length_c   1.000
_cell.angle_alpha   90.00
_cell.angle_beta   90.00
_cell.angle_gamma   90.00
#
_symmetry.space_group_name_H-M   'P 1'
#
loop_
_entity.id
_entity.type
_entity.pdbx_description
1 polymer ?
#
loop_
_entity_poly.entity_id
_entity_poly.type
_entity_poly.pdbx_seq_one_letter_code
_entity_poly.pdbx_strand_id
1 'polypeptide(L)'
;MMTIHPQQVPKERVLDFDCSQRHPGDTEPHITIDDFGTLETLEDALLQLRKQPITASLLEYSELWTLGPDEIYRGPTKEGSGLIGQHGVEIVDIQLHGDNEVVALCKSSNGTKFGRLGYFRVSLCTRYMIVGIDDDTEDIIPTETPQPLLFNFIYPIIDIPKPEGEGKAEGEGEGEGEGEGEGEGEGEGEGEGEGEAEGEGKPEPEPEPEPEPEPEPEPTHKRKRHNSGRRGPSHDHGDKKKKQRSG
;
A
#
# COMPACT_ATOMS: atom_id res chain seq x y z
N MET A 1 -10.22 -23.38 12.49
CA MET A 1 -8.94 -23.74 11.83
C MET A 1 -9.20 -23.77 10.34
N MET A 2 -8.68 -22.78 9.62
CA MET A 2 -8.77 -22.69 8.16
C MET A 2 -7.55 -23.45 7.63
N THR A 3 -7.75 -24.65 7.10
CA THR A 3 -6.66 -25.48 6.57
C THR A 3 -6.35 -24.98 5.16
N ILE A 4 -5.15 -24.43 4.95
CA ILE A 4 -4.65 -24.07 3.62
C ILE A 4 -3.91 -25.31 3.09
N HIS A 5 -4.42 -25.91 2.01
CA HIS A 5 -3.67 -26.91 1.24
C HIS A 5 -2.61 -26.18 0.39
N PRO A 6 -1.47 -26.84 0.04
CA PRO A 6 -0.48 -26.26 -0.86
C PRO A 6 -1.15 -25.67 -2.09
N GLN A 7 -1.04 -24.36 -2.25
CA GLN A 7 -1.75 -23.61 -3.27
C GLN A 7 -0.76 -23.14 -4.32
N GLN A 8 -1.00 -23.58 -5.55
CA GLN A 8 -0.30 -23.07 -6.71
C GLN A 8 -0.88 -21.69 -7.03
N VAL A 9 -0.02 -20.68 -6.97
CA VAL A 9 -0.33 -19.33 -7.39
C VAL A 9 0.02 -19.21 -8.89
N PRO A 10 -0.98 -18.95 -9.76
CA PRO A 10 -0.74 -18.78 -11.19
C PRO A 10 0.07 -17.51 -11.47
N LYS A 11 0.73 -17.46 -12.62
CA LYS A 11 1.42 -16.23 -13.05
C LYS A 11 0.39 -15.14 -13.34
N GLU A 12 0.64 -13.93 -12.83
CA GLU A 12 -0.15 -12.77 -13.24
C GLU A 12 0.19 -12.40 -14.69
N ARG A 13 -0.77 -12.58 -15.61
CA ARG A 13 -0.67 -12.18 -17.03
C ARG A 13 -1.63 -11.08 -17.41
N VAL A 14 -2.63 -10.81 -16.56
CA VAL A 14 -3.65 -9.81 -16.82
C VAL A 14 -3.22 -8.53 -16.12
N LEU A 15 -2.68 -7.59 -16.88
CA LEU A 15 -2.23 -6.31 -16.33
C LEU A 15 -3.41 -5.42 -15.88
N ASP A 16 -4.59 -5.60 -16.49
CA ASP A 16 -5.83 -4.91 -16.15
C ASP A 16 -6.81 -5.85 -15.45
N PHE A 17 -6.74 -5.88 -14.11
CA PHE A 17 -7.58 -6.74 -13.29
C PHE A 17 -8.95 -6.08 -13.03
N ASP A 18 -10.01 -6.62 -13.64
CA ASP A 18 -11.39 -6.22 -13.33
C ASP A 18 -11.86 -6.84 -12.00
N CYS A 19 -11.88 -6.05 -10.94
CA CYS A 19 -12.29 -6.46 -9.59
C CYS A 19 -13.77 -6.88 -9.47
N SER A 20 -14.58 -6.71 -10.51
CA SER A 20 -16.00 -7.15 -10.52
C SER A 20 -16.18 -8.58 -11.07
N GLN A 21 -15.12 -9.17 -11.62
CA GLN A 21 -15.17 -10.46 -12.29
C GLN A 21 -14.21 -11.45 -11.65
N ARG A 22 -14.57 -12.73 -11.74
CA ARG A 22 -13.65 -13.81 -11.41
C ARG A 22 -12.78 -14.10 -12.63
N HIS A 23 -11.53 -13.65 -12.58
CA HIS A 23 -10.56 -14.00 -13.61
C HIS A 23 -10.15 -15.46 -13.45
N PRO A 24 -10.19 -16.27 -14.53
CA PRO A 24 -9.62 -17.60 -14.48
C PRO A 24 -8.11 -17.47 -14.24
N GLY A 25 -7.61 -18.12 -13.20
CA GLY A 25 -6.16 -18.21 -12.97
C GLY A 25 -5.49 -18.85 -14.17
N ASP A 26 -4.29 -18.39 -14.51
CA ASP A 26 -3.46 -19.05 -15.52
C ASP A 26 -3.35 -20.54 -15.20
N THR A 27 -3.44 -21.38 -16.22
CA THR A 27 -3.28 -22.83 -16.07
C THR A 27 -1.84 -23.22 -15.74
N GLU A 28 -0.86 -22.34 -16.00
CA GLU A 28 0.54 -22.56 -15.62
C GLU A 28 0.80 -22.09 -14.17
N PRO A 29 1.10 -23.02 -13.24
CA PRO A 29 1.49 -22.66 -11.88
C PRO A 29 2.84 -21.94 -11.89
N HIS A 30 2.94 -20.81 -11.18
CA HIS A 30 4.17 -20.01 -11.14
C HIS A 30 4.94 -20.19 -9.84
N ILE A 31 4.24 -20.12 -8.71
CA ILE A 31 4.80 -20.25 -7.36
C ILE A 31 3.91 -21.20 -6.57
N THR A 32 4.50 -22.00 -5.68
CA THR A 32 3.73 -22.80 -4.72
C THR A 32 3.95 -22.21 -3.33
N ILE A 33 2.85 -21.96 -2.61
CA ILE A 33 2.88 -21.58 -1.20
C ILE A 33 2.53 -22.82 -0.41
N ASP A 34 3.48 -23.27 0.41
CA ASP A 34 3.33 -24.51 1.19
C ASP A 34 2.49 -24.26 2.45
N ASP A 35 2.72 -23.12 3.10
CA ASP A 35 1.98 -22.67 4.28
C ASP A 35 2.14 -21.16 4.47
N PHE A 36 1.63 -20.61 5.58
CA PHE A 36 1.85 -19.23 5.99
C PHE A 36 2.15 -19.16 7.48
N GLY A 37 3.01 -18.23 7.86
CA GLY A 37 3.25 -17.89 9.26
C GLY A 37 2.48 -16.64 9.67
N THR A 38 2.05 -16.60 10.93
CA THR A 38 1.49 -15.41 11.59
C THR A 38 2.45 -14.92 12.67
N LEU A 39 2.56 -13.61 12.85
CA LEU A 39 3.40 -13.01 13.88
C LEU A 39 2.53 -12.10 14.77
N GLU A 40 2.68 -12.26 16.08
CA GLU A 40 1.83 -11.55 17.06
C GLU A 40 2.33 -10.14 17.35
N THR A 41 3.65 -9.91 17.26
CA THR A 41 4.29 -8.66 17.65
C THR A 41 4.94 -7.95 16.47
N LEU A 42 5.08 -6.62 16.58
CA LEU A 42 5.84 -5.84 15.60
C LEU A 42 7.31 -6.25 15.63
N GLU A 43 7.86 -6.56 16.79
CA GLU A 43 9.24 -6.97 16.97
C GLU A 43 9.55 -8.27 16.20
N ASP A 44 8.68 -9.28 16.31
CA ASP A 44 8.82 -10.53 15.54
C ASP A 44 8.66 -10.29 14.04
N ALA A 45 7.73 -9.41 13.66
CA ALA A 45 7.53 -8.97 12.29
C ALA A 45 8.80 -8.34 11.69
N LEU A 46 9.47 -7.44 12.43
CA LEU A 46 10.73 -6.83 12.01
C LEU A 46 11.86 -7.85 11.87
N LEU A 47 11.92 -8.86 12.75
CA LEU A 47 12.91 -9.94 12.62
C LEU A 47 12.67 -10.80 11.38
N GLN A 48 11.41 -11.09 11.06
CA GLN A 48 11.05 -11.86 9.87
C GLN A 48 11.24 -11.06 8.58
N LEU A 49 11.02 -9.74 8.61
CA LEU A 49 11.22 -8.86 7.46
C LEU A 49 12.65 -8.91 6.91
N ARG A 50 13.63 -9.27 7.75
CA ARG A 50 15.03 -9.49 7.32
C ARG A 50 15.21 -10.65 6.35
N LYS A 51 14.22 -11.54 6.24
CA LYS A 51 14.25 -12.71 5.35
C LYS A 51 13.42 -12.49 4.10
N GLN A 52 12.29 -11.80 4.22
CA GLN A 52 11.32 -11.60 3.14
C GLN A 52 10.30 -10.51 3.50
N PRO A 53 9.59 -9.93 2.51
CA PRO A 53 8.44 -9.07 2.77
C PRO A 53 7.37 -9.74 3.62
N ILE A 54 6.65 -8.93 4.39
CA ILE A 54 5.56 -9.38 5.26
C ILE A 54 4.29 -8.61 4.92
N THR A 55 3.14 -9.26 4.97
CA THR A 55 1.85 -8.57 4.88
C THR A 55 1.38 -8.15 6.26
N ALA A 56 0.64 -7.05 6.32
CA ALA A 56 0.05 -6.52 7.55
C ALA A 56 -1.28 -5.84 7.25
N SER A 57 -2.14 -5.76 8.27
CA SER A 57 -3.24 -4.81 8.33
C SER A 57 -2.71 -3.46 8.81
N LEU A 58 -3.01 -2.40 8.07
CA LEU A 58 -2.78 -1.01 8.46
C LEU A 58 -4.10 -0.41 8.94
N LEU A 59 -4.11 0.13 10.17
CA LEU A 59 -5.28 0.86 10.66
C LEU A 59 -5.48 2.13 9.82
N GLU A 60 -6.64 2.25 9.20
CA GLU A 60 -6.92 3.24 8.17
C GLU A 60 -7.77 4.38 8.72
N TYR A 61 -7.19 5.58 8.69
CA TYR A 61 -7.89 6.87 8.88
C TYR A 61 -7.90 7.66 7.58
N SER A 62 -8.84 8.61 7.49
CA SER A 62 -9.04 9.50 6.32
C SER A 62 -7.77 10.09 5.72
N GLU A 63 -6.76 10.38 6.54
CA GLU A 63 -5.52 11.00 6.09
C GLU A 63 -4.68 10.11 5.19
N LEU A 64 -4.78 8.78 5.31
CA LEU A 64 -3.95 7.84 4.54
C LEU A 64 -4.02 8.14 3.03
N TRP A 65 -5.21 8.47 2.54
CA TRP A 65 -5.48 8.74 1.12
C TRP A 65 -5.23 10.19 0.69
N THR A 66 -4.80 11.02 1.63
CA THR A 66 -4.43 12.43 1.37
C THR A 66 -2.93 12.66 1.51
N LEU A 67 -2.15 11.61 1.80
CA LEU A 67 -0.71 11.70 1.97
C LEU A 67 0.00 12.10 0.69
N GLY A 68 0.90 13.08 0.82
CA GLY A 68 1.88 13.39 -0.21
C GLY A 68 2.98 12.32 -0.32
N PRO A 69 3.82 12.38 -1.37
CA PRO A 69 4.87 11.40 -1.63
C PRO A 69 5.92 11.26 -0.54
N ASP A 70 6.20 12.31 0.23
CA ASP A 70 7.28 12.31 1.23
C ASP A 70 6.76 12.42 2.67
N GLU A 71 5.45 12.29 2.85
CA GLU A 71 4.81 12.36 4.17
C GLU A 71 4.82 11.01 4.89
N ILE A 72 4.87 11.07 6.22
CA ILE A 72 4.76 9.91 7.11
C ILE A 72 3.32 9.80 7.58
N TYR A 73 2.74 8.62 7.44
CA TYR A 73 1.46 8.28 8.01
C TYR A 73 1.57 8.04 9.52
N ARG A 74 0.79 8.78 10.30
CA ARG A 74 0.74 8.75 11.77
C ARG A 74 -0.67 8.55 12.32
N GLY A 75 -1.58 8.00 11.51
CA GLY A 75 -2.99 7.92 11.89
C GLY A 75 -3.68 9.30 11.89
N PRO A 76 -4.65 9.54 12.78
CA PRO A 76 -5.47 10.75 12.79
C PRO A 76 -4.70 11.91 13.41
N THR A 77 -4.22 12.84 12.59
CA THR A 77 -3.45 14.01 13.04
C THR A 77 -4.24 15.31 12.93
N LYS A 78 -5.38 15.27 12.23
CA LYS A 78 -6.25 16.42 11.99
C LYS A 78 -7.52 16.32 12.82
N GLU A 79 -8.11 17.48 13.11
CA GLU A 79 -9.43 17.51 13.71
C GLU A 79 -10.48 17.01 12.71
N GLY A 80 -11.40 16.15 13.17
CA GLY A 80 -12.45 15.57 12.33
C GLY A 80 -12.02 14.32 11.54
N SER A 81 -10.81 13.81 11.77
CA SER A 81 -10.34 12.57 11.13
C SER A 81 -11.16 11.36 11.54
N GLY A 82 -11.65 10.64 10.54
CA GLY A 82 -12.48 9.46 10.74
C GLY A 82 -11.66 8.18 10.65
N LEU A 83 -11.93 7.23 11.53
CA LEU A 83 -11.52 5.84 11.34
C LEU A 83 -12.36 5.25 10.20
N ILE A 84 -11.69 4.74 9.16
CA ILE A 84 -12.33 4.17 7.97
C ILE A 84 -12.38 2.64 8.10
N GLY A 85 -11.31 2.02 8.60
CA GLY A 85 -11.25 0.58 8.73
C GLY A 85 -9.83 0.05 8.79
N GLN A 86 -9.59 -1.04 8.07
CA GLN A 86 -8.29 -1.71 7.99
C GLN A 86 -7.92 -1.91 6.52
N HIS A 87 -6.69 -1.57 6.16
CA HIS A 87 -6.18 -1.71 4.80
C HIS A 87 -5.04 -2.73 4.75
N GLY A 88 -5.10 -3.68 3.81
CA GLY A 88 -4.04 -4.67 3.62
C GLY A 88 -2.83 -4.07 2.90
N VAL A 89 -1.64 -4.20 3.46
CA VAL A 89 -0.38 -3.70 2.88
C VAL A 89 0.72 -4.76 2.94
N GLU A 90 1.74 -4.59 2.10
CA GLU A 90 2.97 -5.37 2.14
C GLU A 90 4.12 -4.48 2.64
N ILE A 91 4.70 -4.82 3.79
CA ILE A 91 5.88 -4.14 4.33
C ILE A 91 7.11 -4.71 3.62
N VAL A 92 7.84 -3.84 2.93
CA VAL A 92 8.97 -4.24 2.08
C VAL A 92 10.32 -3.78 2.61
N ASP A 93 10.34 -2.75 3.46
CA ASP A 93 11.59 -2.15 3.97
C ASP A 93 11.33 -1.31 5.23
N ILE A 94 12.38 -1.07 6.02
CA ILE A 94 12.37 -0.14 7.16
C ILE A 94 13.36 0.99 6.89
N GLN A 95 12.90 2.22 7.05
CA GLN A 95 13.67 3.41 6.70
C GLN A 95 13.77 4.35 7.88
N LEU A 96 14.87 5.10 7.94
CA LEU A 96 14.94 6.34 8.70
C LEU A 96 14.49 7.47 7.77
N HIS A 97 13.50 8.26 8.18
CA HIS A 97 12.95 9.36 7.37
C HIS A 97 12.89 10.66 8.17
N GLY A 98 13.21 11.78 7.50
CA GLY A 98 13.22 13.11 8.12
C GLY A 98 14.14 13.18 9.35
N ASP A 99 13.57 13.56 10.50
CA ASP A 99 14.25 13.73 11.79
C ASP A 99 14.61 12.39 12.48
N ASN A 100 15.16 11.44 11.71
CA ASN A 100 15.50 10.08 12.13
C ASN A 100 14.31 9.25 12.65
N GLU A 101 13.12 9.47 12.08
CA GLU A 101 11.99 8.62 12.43
C GLU A 101 12.07 7.26 11.74
N VAL A 102 11.89 6.19 12.52
CA VAL A 102 11.81 4.84 11.99
C VAL A 102 10.42 4.61 11.40
N VAL A 103 10.38 4.34 10.10
CA VAL A 103 9.15 4.10 9.34
C VAL A 103 9.21 2.76 8.61
N ALA A 104 8.06 2.09 8.50
CA ALA A 104 7.87 0.99 7.56
C ALA A 104 7.52 1.56 6.19
N LEU A 105 8.18 1.07 5.14
CA LEU A 105 7.76 1.29 3.76
C LEU A 105 6.76 0.21 3.38
N CYS A 106 5.51 0.61 3.21
CA CYS A 106 4.38 -0.25 2.93
C CYS A 106 3.91 -0.07 1.49
N LYS A 107 3.96 -1.13 0.68
CA LYS A 107 3.35 -1.17 -0.65
C LYS A 107 1.84 -1.35 -0.51
N SER A 108 1.09 -0.52 -1.23
CA SER A 108 -0.37 -0.57 -1.33
C SER A 108 -0.83 -1.11 -2.69
N SER A 109 -2.05 -1.63 -2.72
CA SER A 109 -2.72 -2.10 -3.95
C SER A 109 -3.60 -1.03 -4.62
N ASN A 110 -3.63 0.21 -4.12
CA ASN A 110 -4.48 1.30 -4.64
C ASN A 110 -3.85 2.10 -5.80
N GLY A 111 -2.90 1.50 -6.52
CA GLY A 111 -2.20 2.13 -7.63
C GLY A 111 -1.19 3.21 -7.20
N THR A 112 -0.66 3.95 -8.16
CA THR A 112 0.50 4.83 -7.96
C THR A 112 0.16 6.26 -7.54
N LYS A 113 -1.13 6.60 -7.50
CA LYS A 113 -1.62 7.96 -7.23
C LYS A 113 -1.42 8.41 -5.78
N PHE A 114 -1.44 7.47 -4.84
CA PHE A 114 -1.39 7.75 -3.41
C PHE A 114 0.00 7.44 -2.84
N GLY A 115 0.42 8.26 -1.86
CA GLY A 115 1.77 8.17 -1.32
C GLY A 115 2.83 8.38 -2.39
N ARG A 116 3.96 7.67 -2.27
CA ARG A 116 5.04 7.70 -3.27
C ARG A 116 4.91 6.52 -4.20
N LEU A 117 4.29 6.73 -5.37
CA LEU A 117 4.12 5.68 -6.38
C LEU A 117 3.42 4.42 -5.82
N GLY A 118 2.44 4.60 -4.93
CA GLY A 118 1.70 3.50 -4.29
C GLY A 118 2.33 2.97 -3.00
N TYR A 119 3.38 3.61 -2.51
CA TYR A 119 4.01 3.26 -1.22
C TYR A 119 3.69 4.31 -0.16
N PHE A 120 3.35 3.83 1.04
CA PHE A 120 3.17 4.64 2.23
C PHE A 120 4.36 4.45 3.17
N ARG A 121 4.86 5.55 3.73
CA ARG A 121 5.75 5.49 4.90
C ARG A 121 4.87 5.53 6.14
N VAL A 122 4.88 4.48 6.94
CA VAL A 122 4.08 4.36 8.16
C VAL A 122 4.99 4.47 9.38
N SER A 123 4.67 5.36 10.31
CA SER A 123 5.41 5.50 11.55
C SER A 123 5.38 4.20 12.35
N LEU A 124 6.55 3.68 12.75
CA LEU A 124 6.63 2.59 13.73
C LEU A 124 6.56 3.07 15.18
N CYS A 125 6.67 4.38 15.40
CA CYS A 125 6.57 4.98 16.73
C CYS A 125 5.13 5.32 17.10
N THR A 126 4.25 5.53 16.13
CA THR A 126 2.84 5.84 16.39
C THR A 126 2.11 4.60 16.91
N ARG A 127 1.39 4.78 18.02
CA ARG A 127 0.45 3.80 18.56
C ARG A 127 -0.95 4.40 18.66
N TYR A 128 -1.95 3.56 18.48
CA TYR A 128 -3.35 3.90 18.65
C TYR A 128 -3.93 3.13 19.84
N MET A 129 -4.99 3.68 20.44
CA MET A 129 -5.80 2.97 21.42
C MET A 129 -7.24 3.37 21.20
N ILE A 130 -8.11 2.40 20.93
CA ILE A 130 -9.54 2.66 20.75
C ILE A 130 -10.20 2.55 22.12
N VAL A 131 -10.72 3.67 22.61
CA VAL A 131 -11.36 3.79 23.93
C VAL A 131 -12.82 4.16 23.72
N GLY A 132 -13.72 3.33 24.24
CA GLY A 132 -15.15 3.56 24.18
C GLY A 132 -15.68 3.32 22.76
N ILE A 133 -16.33 2.18 22.58
CA ILE A 133 -17.05 1.84 21.36
C ILE A 133 -18.52 1.78 21.76
N ASP A 134 -19.39 2.46 21.00
CA ASP A 134 -20.82 2.32 21.19
C ASP A 134 -21.21 0.87 20.80
N ASP A 135 -22.09 0.25 21.59
CA ASP A 135 -22.45 -1.17 21.49
C ASP A 135 -22.91 -1.62 20.08
N ASP A 136 -23.29 -0.67 19.21
CA ASP A 136 -23.75 -0.89 17.83
C ASP A 136 -22.62 -0.92 16.77
N THR A 137 -21.36 -0.80 17.18
CA THR A 137 -20.21 -0.74 16.25
C THR A 137 -19.52 -2.10 16.14
N GLU A 138 -20.00 -2.96 15.25
CA GLU A 138 -19.54 -4.37 15.17
C GLU A 138 -18.13 -4.55 14.55
N ASP A 139 -17.61 -3.55 13.85
CA ASP A 139 -16.37 -3.69 13.06
C ASP A 139 -15.10 -3.16 13.76
N ILE A 140 -15.22 -2.63 14.97
CA ILE A 140 -14.10 -2.04 15.70
C ILE A 140 -13.93 -2.76 17.03
N ILE A 141 -12.73 -3.31 17.25
CA ILE A 141 -12.39 -4.02 18.48
C ILE A 141 -11.64 -3.06 19.41
N PRO A 142 -12.10 -2.83 20.66
CA PRO A 142 -11.36 -2.02 21.62
C PRO A 142 -10.02 -2.67 21.91
N THR A 143 -9.00 -1.84 22.08
CA THR A 143 -7.65 -2.31 22.41
C THR A 143 -7.36 -2.03 23.88
N GLU A 144 -7.00 -3.05 24.65
CA GLU A 144 -6.69 -2.89 26.09
C GLU A 144 -5.41 -2.07 26.34
N THR A 145 -4.49 -2.08 25.37
CA THR A 145 -3.21 -1.35 25.43
C THR A 145 -2.90 -0.69 24.10
N PRO A 146 -2.05 0.37 24.07
CA PRO A 146 -1.66 1.02 22.82
C PRO A 146 -1.03 0.04 21.80
N GLN A 147 -1.66 -0.07 20.64
CA GLN A 147 -1.25 -0.95 19.55
C GLN A 147 -0.52 -0.17 18.45
N PRO A 148 0.45 -0.77 17.74
CA PRO A 148 1.04 -0.17 16.53
C PRO A 148 -0.02 0.01 15.44
N LEU A 149 0.18 0.97 14.53
CA LEU A 149 -0.73 1.15 13.37
C LEU A 149 -0.74 -0.06 12.42
N LEU A 150 0.32 -0.86 12.42
CA LEU A 150 0.47 -2.09 11.64
C LEU A 150 0.28 -3.30 12.56
N PHE A 151 -0.60 -4.23 12.21
CA PHE A 151 -0.95 -5.42 13.00
C PHE A 151 -1.36 -6.58 12.07
N ASN A 152 -1.70 -7.75 12.62
CA ASN A 152 -2.04 -8.97 11.86
C ASN A 152 -0.96 -9.34 10.83
N PHE A 153 0.28 -9.48 11.29
CA PHE A 153 1.41 -9.77 10.43
C PHE A 153 1.38 -11.21 9.91
N ILE A 154 1.49 -11.37 8.60
CA ILE A 154 1.45 -12.67 7.91
C ILE A 154 2.59 -12.73 6.90
N TYR A 155 3.16 -13.92 6.70
CA TYR A 155 4.17 -14.13 5.67
C TYR A 155 4.01 -15.51 5.03
N PRO A 156 4.26 -15.63 3.70
CA PRO A 156 4.16 -16.92 3.03
C PRO A 156 5.37 -17.79 3.38
N ILE A 157 5.15 -19.09 3.52
CA ILE A 157 6.21 -20.11 3.58
C ILE A 157 6.27 -20.74 2.20
N ILE A 158 7.37 -20.45 1.50
CA ILE A 158 7.62 -20.90 0.13
C ILE A 158 8.87 -21.78 0.18
N ASP A 159 8.75 -23.05 -0.19
CA ASP A 159 9.92 -23.90 -0.44
C ASP A 159 10.56 -23.47 -1.75
N ILE A 160 11.51 -22.54 -1.66
CA ILE A 160 12.34 -22.16 -2.80
C ILE A 160 13.34 -23.30 -2.97
N PRO A 161 13.30 -24.08 -4.07
CA PRO A 161 14.29 -25.11 -4.29
C PRO A 161 15.68 -24.45 -4.23
N LYS A 162 16.52 -24.90 -3.30
CA LYS A 162 17.90 -24.42 -3.17
C LYS A 162 18.57 -24.53 -4.55
N PRO A 163 19.27 -23.49 -5.02
CA PRO A 163 20.07 -23.64 -6.23
C PRO A 163 21.05 -24.80 -6.01
N GLU A 164 21.00 -25.82 -6.88
CA GLU A 164 21.96 -26.91 -6.92
C GLU A 164 23.32 -26.32 -7.34
N GLY A 165 24.09 -25.80 -6.38
CA GLY A 165 25.31 -25.08 -6.73
C GLY A 165 26.00 -24.33 -5.60
N GLU A 166 25.96 -24.82 -4.36
CA GLU A 166 26.92 -24.38 -3.34
C GLU A 166 27.77 -25.58 -2.95
N GLY A 167 29.00 -25.59 -3.46
CA GLY A 167 29.99 -26.61 -3.18
C GLY A 167 30.20 -26.73 -1.68
N LYS A 168 30.20 -27.97 -1.19
CA LYS A 168 30.73 -28.33 0.12
C LYS A 168 32.15 -27.78 0.26
N ALA A 169 32.33 -26.70 1.01
CA ALA A 169 33.59 -26.44 1.68
C ALA A 169 33.52 -27.19 3.03
N GLU A 170 33.97 -28.44 3.03
CA GLU A 170 34.34 -29.14 4.27
C GLU A 170 35.58 -28.43 4.84
N GLY A 171 35.35 -27.51 5.77
CA GLY A 171 36.37 -26.98 6.67
C GLY A 171 36.25 -27.69 8.01
N GLU A 172 36.90 -28.84 8.16
CA GLU A 172 37.17 -29.42 9.48
C GLU A 172 38.22 -28.55 10.17
N GLY A 173 37.79 -27.84 11.21
CA GLY A 173 38.64 -27.14 12.15
C GLY A 173 38.24 -27.51 13.57
N GLU A 174 38.68 -28.68 14.03
CA GLU A 174 38.66 -29.01 15.46
C GLU A 174 39.71 -28.13 16.17
N GLY A 175 39.23 -27.25 17.04
CA GLY A 175 40.06 -26.45 17.94
C GLY A 175 39.41 -26.41 19.32
N GLU A 176 39.64 -27.45 20.13
CA GLU A 176 39.42 -27.39 21.56
C GLU A 176 40.46 -26.46 22.18
N GLY A 177 40.01 -25.34 22.72
CA GLY A 177 40.83 -24.39 23.47
C GLY A 177 40.03 -23.85 24.63
N GLU A 178 40.06 -24.55 25.77
CA GLU A 178 39.71 -23.97 27.07
C GLU A 178 40.77 -22.92 27.41
N GLY A 179 40.36 -21.66 27.48
CA GLY A 179 41.20 -20.55 27.88
C GLY A 179 40.35 -19.46 28.52
N GLU A 180 40.17 -19.54 29.85
CA GLU A 180 39.82 -18.37 30.64
C GLU A 180 40.99 -17.38 30.57
N GLY A 181 40.81 -16.32 29.81
CA GLY A 181 41.75 -15.20 29.72
C GLY A 181 40.98 -13.92 29.55
N GLU A 182 40.84 -13.16 30.64
CA GLU A 182 40.52 -11.74 30.57
C GLU A 182 41.64 -11.06 29.77
N GLY A 183 41.29 -10.59 28.57
CA GLY A 183 42.18 -9.86 27.69
C GLY A 183 41.37 -8.84 26.91
N GLU A 184 41.39 -7.59 27.37
CA GLU A 184 41.04 -6.44 26.55
C GLU A 184 41.96 -6.44 25.32
N GLY A 185 41.38 -6.62 24.14
CA GLY A 185 42.07 -6.62 22.86
C GLY A 185 41.19 -5.91 21.84
N GLU A 186 41.45 -4.62 21.65
CA GLU A 186 41.00 -3.86 20.48
C GLU A 186 41.62 -4.53 19.23
N GLY A 187 40.76 -5.05 18.36
CA GLY A 187 41.14 -5.61 17.07
C GLY A 187 40.45 -4.85 15.96
N GLU A 188 41.12 -3.82 15.45
CA GLU A 188 40.82 -3.21 14.16
C GLU A 188 41.13 -4.25 13.07
N GLY A 189 40.08 -4.78 12.44
CA GLY A 189 40.19 -5.63 11.26
C GLY A 189 39.98 -4.80 10.00
N GLU A 190 41.06 -4.23 9.46
CA GLU A 190 41.11 -3.73 8.09
C GLU A 190 41.12 -4.94 7.14
N GLY A 191 39.98 -5.17 6.48
CA GLY A 191 39.87 -6.09 5.36
C GLY A 191 40.03 -5.33 4.05
N GLU A 192 41.26 -5.21 3.55
CA GLU A 192 41.53 -4.82 2.17
C GLU A 192 41.13 -5.97 1.24
N GLY A 193 40.01 -5.79 0.53
CA GLY A 193 39.61 -6.61 -0.61
C GLY A 193 39.78 -5.81 -1.90
N GLU A 194 40.97 -5.86 -2.50
CA GLU A 194 41.18 -5.45 -3.89
C GLU A 194 40.48 -6.46 -4.82
N GLY A 195 39.63 -5.95 -5.73
CA GLY A 195 38.87 -6.78 -6.66
C GLY A 195 38.31 -5.94 -7.80
N GLU A 196 39.22 -5.57 -8.69
CA GLU A 196 39.11 -5.13 -10.10
C GLU A 196 37.78 -4.57 -10.62
N ALA A 197 37.86 -3.29 -11.00
CA ALA A 197 36.91 -2.61 -11.86
C ALA A 197 37.07 -3.08 -13.32
N GLU A 198 36.00 -3.63 -13.90
CA GLU A 198 35.74 -3.52 -15.33
C GLU A 198 34.44 -2.73 -15.52
N GLY A 199 34.58 -1.53 -16.04
CA GLY A 199 33.47 -0.69 -16.44
C GLY A 199 33.06 -0.98 -17.87
N GLU A 200 31.77 -1.14 -18.13
CA GLU A 200 31.20 -0.89 -19.45
C GLU A 200 29.79 -0.29 -19.33
N GLY A 201 29.59 0.85 -20.01
CA GLY A 201 28.30 1.27 -20.55
C GLY A 201 27.35 2.04 -19.65
N LYS A 202 27.49 3.38 -19.59
CA LYS A 202 26.34 4.26 -19.32
C LYS A 202 25.38 4.18 -20.51
N PRO A 203 24.07 3.90 -20.33
CA PRO A 203 23.12 4.20 -21.39
C PRO A 203 23.03 5.72 -21.57
N GLU A 204 23.11 6.18 -22.81
CA GLU A 204 22.79 7.56 -23.19
C GLU A 204 21.33 7.89 -22.81
N PRO A 205 21.03 9.13 -22.39
CA PRO A 205 19.66 9.52 -22.11
C PRO A 205 18.83 9.47 -23.40
N GLU A 206 17.66 8.83 -23.32
CA GLU A 206 16.66 8.83 -24.39
C GLU A 206 16.25 10.28 -24.71
N PRO A 207 16.01 10.62 -26.00
CA PRO A 207 15.55 11.96 -26.37
C PRO A 207 14.17 12.23 -25.77
N GLU A 208 14.01 13.44 -25.23
CA GLU A 208 12.73 13.91 -24.67
C GLU A 208 11.60 13.78 -25.70
N PRO A 209 10.39 13.34 -25.29
CA PRO A 209 9.24 13.28 -26.19
C PRO A 209 8.88 14.69 -26.69
N GLU A 210 8.58 14.80 -27.98
CA GLU A 210 8.12 16.05 -28.58
C GLU A 210 6.84 16.55 -27.87
N PRO A 211 6.69 17.88 -27.67
CA PRO A 211 5.51 18.43 -27.02
C PRO A 211 4.25 18.09 -27.82
N GLU A 212 3.20 17.66 -27.10
CA GLU A 212 1.89 17.38 -27.70
C GLU A 212 1.37 18.62 -28.45
N PRO A 213 0.77 18.46 -29.63
CA PRO A 213 0.18 19.58 -30.37
C PRO A 213 -0.92 20.23 -29.54
N GLU A 214 -0.89 21.58 -29.47
CA GLU A 214 -1.91 22.35 -28.77
C GLU A 214 -3.32 21.98 -29.25
N PRO A 215 -4.31 21.85 -28.33
CA PRO A 215 -5.67 21.52 -28.72
C PRO A 215 -6.25 22.60 -29.63
N GLU A 216 -6.85 22.16 -30.75
CA GLU A 216 -7.56 23.06 -31.66
C GLU A 216 -8.66 23.82 -30.90
N PRO A 217 -8.83 25.14 -31.14
CA PRO A 217 -9.84 25.92 -30.44
C PRO A 217 -11.25 25.41 -30.78
N GLU A 218 -12.03 25.10 -29.74
CA GLU A 218 -13.40 24.64 -29.89
C GLU A 218 -14.24 25.62 -30.74
N PRO A 219 -15.10 25.11 -31.65
CA PRO A 219 -15.97 25.95 -32.45
C PRO A 219 -16.98 26.66 -31.55
N THR A 220 -16.78 27.97 -31.39
CA THR A 220 -17.69 28.87 -30.68
C THR A 220 -19.14 28.70 -31.16
N HIS A 221 -19.98 28.10 -30.31
CA HIS A 221 -21.42 28.08 -30.53
C HIS A 221 -21.97 29.51 -30.48
N LYS A 222 -22.24 30.05 -31.66
CA LYS A 222 -22.96 31.32 -31.85
C LYS A 222 -24.29 31.26 -31.10
N ARG A 223 -24.37 31.99 -29.99
CA ARG A 223 -25.62 32.32 -29.29
C ARG A 223 -26.60 32.93 -30.30
N LYS A 224 -27.60 32.15 -30.71
CA LYS A 224 -28.78 32.69 -31.41
C LYS A 224 -29.56 33.55 -30.42
N ARG A 225 -29.30 34.86 -30.47
CA ARG A 225 -30.23 35.89 -30.00
C ARG A 225 -31.52 35.72 -30.80
N HIS A 226 -32.65 35.49 -30.13
CA HIS A 226 -33.97 35.77 -30.70
C HIS A 226 -34.59 36.91 -29.91
N ASN A 227 -34.64 38.06 -30.59
CA ASN A 227 -35.30 39.26 -30.15
C ASN A 227 -36.69 39.34 -30.81
N SER A 228 -37.68 39.69 -29.98
CA SER A 228 -38.90 40.45 -30.30
C SER A 228 -39.82 40.03 -31.46
N GLY A 229 -41.09 39.78 -31.14
CA GLY A 229 -42.17 39.77 -32.13
C GLY A 229 -43.58 39.71 -31.54
N ARG A 230 -44.10 40.85 -31.09
CA ARG A 230 -45.53 41.09 -30.79
C ARG A 230 -46.43 40.66 -31.96
N ARG A 231 -47.51 39.90 -31.69
CA ARG A 231 -48.81 40.02 -32.38
C ARG A 231 -49.96 39.74 -31.41
N GLY A 232 -50.97 40.60 -31.48
CA GLY A 232 -52.12 40.69 -30.57
C GLY A 232 -53.30 39.77 -30.89
N PRO A 233 -54.51 40.08 -30.37
CA PRO A 233 -55.43 39.09 -29.80
C PRO A 233 -56.66 38.76 -30.68
N SER A 234 -57.34 37.65 -30.39
CA SER A 234 -58.72 37.41 -30.86
C SER A 234 -59.58 36.68 -29.82
N HIS A 235 -60.85 37.10 -29.78
CA HIS A 235 -61.92 36.88 -28.82
C HIS A 235 -62.59 35.49 -28.81
N ASP A 236 -63.43 35.32 -27.77
CA ASP A 236 -64.71 34.55 -27.69
C ASP A 236 -64.64 33.03 -27.47
N HIS A 237 -65.46 32.36 -26.65
CA HIS A 237 -66.80 32.59 -26.11
C HIS A 237 -66.91 32.06 -24.66
N GLY A 238 -67.83 32.63 -23.86
CA GLY A 238 -68.11 32.18 -22.50
C GLY A 238 -69.15 31.07 -22.39
N ASP A 239 -69.28 30.49 -21.18
CA ASP A 239 -70.61 30.21 -20.62
C ASP A 239 -70.59 30.12 -19.08
N LYS A 240 -71.70 30.53 -18.48
CA LYS A 240 -71.95 30.71 -17.04
C LYS A 240 -72.34 29.39 -16.37
N LYS A 241 -72.01 29.21 -15.08
CA LYS A 241 -73.02 29.01 -14.00
C LYS A 241 -72.44 28.84 -12.57
N LYS A 242 -72.94 29.75 -11.71
CA LYS A 242 -73.17 29.76 -10.25
C LYS A 242 -73.11 28.44 -9.45
N LYS A 243 -72.52 28.51 -8.24
CA LYS A 243 -73.16 28.52 -6.88
C LYS A 243 -72.04 28.62 -5.82
N GLN A 244 -71.93 29.69 -4.99
CA GLN A 244 -72.54 29.88 -3.64
C GLN A 244 -72.39 28.66 -2.71
N ARG A 245 -71.95 28.71 -1.45
CA ARG A 245 -71.92 29.76 -0.39
C ARG A 245 -71.08 29.18 0.80
N SER A 246 -70.13 29.92 1.38
CA SER A 246 -70.17 30.60 2.70
C SER A 246 -70.45 29.71 3.93
N GLY A 247 -69.53 29.75 4.89
CA GLY A 247 -69.63 29.23 6.25
C GLY A 247 -68.26 29.14 6.86
#